data_AF-A0A3C1CEC6-F1
#
_entry.id   AF-A0A3C1CEC6-F1
#
_cell.length_a   1.000
_cell.length_b   1.000
_cell.length_c   1.000
_cell.angle_alpha   90.00
_cell.angle_beta   90.00
_cell.angle_gamma   90.00
#
_symmetry.space_group_name_H-M   'P 1'
#
loop_
_entity.id
_entity.type
_entity.pdbx_description
1 polymer ?
#
loop_
_entity_poly.entity_id
_entity_poly.type
_entity_poly.pdbx_seq_one_letter_code
_entity_poly.pdbx_strand_id
1 'polypeptide(L)'
;AGGRPADTLTVLTDYAELLVTTPYSDYEQWWELYASPLGEYQKRLATLQAIARLRNPQEMARQLTRMSDAPDVLILHDDGARLIFQTSSYLPRSNTSPVRTVAFHTSAFTGPCFVTVRAGGYAVIAPKCS
;
A
#
# COMPACT_ATOMS: atom_id res chain seq x y z
N ALA A 1 -23.99 -4.49 2.82
CA ALA A 1 -22.83 -3.81 3.44
C ALA A 1 -21.98 -4.89 4.11
N GLY A 2 -20.90 -5.33 3.46
CA GLY A 2 -19.97 -6.30 4.04
C GLY A 2 -18.91 -5.55 4.82
N GLY A 3 -19.06 -5.46 6.13
CA GLY A 3 -18.02 -4.90 7.00
C GLY A 3 -16.88 -5.90 7.16
N ARG A 4 -15.63 -5.42 7.06
CA ARG A 4 -14.41 -6.18 7.36
C ARG A 4 -14.53 -6.74 8.80
N PRO A 5 -14.33 -8.05 9.05
CA PRO A 5 -14.25 -8.58 10.40
C PRO A 5 -13.20 -7.82 11.20
N ALA A 6 -13.49 -7.48 12.46
CA ALA A 6 -12.61 -6.67 13.30
C ALA A 6 -11.21 -7.28 13.51
N ASP A 7 -11.08 -8.59 13.25
CA ASP A 7 -9.85 -9.36 13.48
C ASP A 7 -9.00 -9.54 12.21
N THR A 8 -9.35 -8.88 11.10
CA THR A 8 -8.62 -9.02 9.82
C THR A 8 -7.68 -7.85 9.60
N LEU A 9 -6.37 -8.11 9.67
CA LEU A 9 -5.31 -7.15 9.32
C LEU A 9 -5.08 -7.12 7.81
N THR A 10 -5.18 -5.93 7.22
CA THR A 10 -4.93 -5.69 5.80
C THR A 10 -3.56 -5.04 5.60
N VAL A 11 -2.69 -5.67 4.81
CA VAL A 11 -1.30 -5.20 4.59
C VAL A 11 -1.11 -4.78 3.14
N LEU A 12 -0.50 -3.61 2.92
CA LEU A 12 0.03 -3.21 1.61
C LEU A 12 1.53 -3.44 1.59
N THR A 13 1.99 -4.37 0.74
CA THR A 13 3.43 -4.66 0.57
C THR A 13 3.71 -5.33 -0.77
N ASP A 14 4.90 -5.10 -1.30
CA ASP A 14 5.51 -5.85 -2.41
C ASP A 14 6.59 -6.83 -1.95
N TYR A 15 6.74 -7.04 -0.63
CA TYR A 15 7.74 -7.94 -0.05
C TYR A 15 7.25 -9.40 -0.04
N ALA A 16 7.84 -10.22 -0.94
CA ALA A 16 7.44 -11.60 -1.23
C ALA A 16 7.48 -12.54 -0.05
N GLU A 17 8.51 -12.41 0.77
CA GLU A 17 8.77 -13.28 1.90
C GLU A 17 7.67 -13.15 2.96
N LEU A 18 7.06 -11.97 3.13
CA LEU A 18 5.89 -11.84 3.99
C LEU A 18 4.69 -12.60 3.41
N LEU A 19 4.42 -12.46 2.10
CA LEU A 19 3.21 -13.01 1.47
C LEU A 19 3.16 -14.52 1.57
N VAL A 20 4.32 -15.17 1.58
CA VAL A 20 4.45 -16.62 1.66
C VAL A 20 4.51 -17.17 3.09
N THR A 21 4.75 -16.33 4.11
CA THR A 21 5.01 -16.80 5.49
C THR A 21 3.97 -16.41 6.52
N THR A 22 3.09 -15.44 6.24
CA THR A 22 2.16 -14.90 7.25
C THR A 22 0.72 -14.89 6.75
N PRO A 23 -0.28 -15.30 7.55
CA PRO A 23 -1.68 -15.22 7.18
C PRO A 23 -2.20 -13.78 7.36
N TYR A 24 -2.14 -12.96 6.30
CA TYR A 24 -2.77 -11.65 6.26
C TYR A 24 -3.67 -11.49 5.03
N SER A 25 -4.53 -10.47 5.06
CA SER A 25 -5.30 -10.08 3.88
C SER A 25 -4.51 -9.03 3.10
N ASP A 26 -4.28 -9.27 1.82
CA ASP A 26 -3.56 -8.33 0.97
C ASP A 26 -4.43 -7.15 0.58
N TYR A 27 -3.89 -5.94 0.70
CA TYR A 27 -4.57 -4.74 0.20
C TYR A 27 -4.52 -4.67 -1.32
N GLU A 28 -3.32 -4.88 -1.86
CA GLU A 28 -3.04 -4.91 -3.29
C GLU A 28 -1.98 -5.98 -3.56
N GLN A 29 -2.31 -6.92 -4.43
CA GLN A 29 -1.38 -7.93 -4.93
C GLN A 29 -0.39 -7.26 -5.89
N TRP A 30 0.91 -7.55 -5.78
CA TRP A 30 1.92 -6.96 -6.69
C TRP A 30 1.73 -7.37 -8.15
N TRP A 31 0.91 -8.39 -8.42
CA TRP A 31 0.52 -8.84 -9.74
C TRP A 31 -0.99 -8.72 -9.89
N GLU A 32 -1.43 -7.87 -10.80
CA GLU A 32 -2.86 -7.69 -11.10
C GLU A 32 -3.55 -9.01 -11.43
N LEU A 33 -2.86 -9.97 -12.05
CA LEU A 33 -3.42 -11.28 -12.40
C LEU A 33 -3.90 -12.09 -11.19
N TYR A 34 -3.34 -11.82 -10.01
CA TYR A 34 -3.74 -12.43 -8.75
C TYR A 34 -4.62 -11.50 -7.90
N ALA A 35 -4.83 -10.26 -8.34
CA ALA A 35 -5.84 -9.41 -7.74
C ALA A 35 -7.23 -9.93 -8.11
N SER A 36 -8.14 -9.97 -7.13
CA SER A 36 -9.53 -10.29 -7.40
C SER A 36 -10.11 -9.29 -8.42
N PRO A 37 -10.85 -9.73 -9.45
CA PRO A 37 -11.55 -8.82 -10.37
C PRO A 37 -12.53 -7.88 -9.66
N LEU A 38 -13.05 -8.28 -8.49
CA LEU A 38 -13.88 -7.43 -7.61
C LEU A 38 -13.05 -6.39 -6.83
N GLY A 39 -11.72 -6.50 -6.85
CA GLY A 39 -10.79 -5.64 -6.12
C GLY A 39 -10.45 -4.33 -6.81
N GLU A 40 -11.07 -4.02 -7.96
CA GLU A 40 -10.92 -2.74 -8.69
C GLU A 40 -9.45 -2.26 -8.81
N TYR A 41 -8.53 -3.18 -9.15
CA TYR A 41 -7.07 -2.95 -9.12
C TYR A 41 -6.63 -1.60 -9.70
N GLN A 42 -7.05 -1.28 -10.94
CA GLN A 42 -6.67 -0.02 -11.60
C GLN A 42 -7.12 1.23 -10.83
N LYS A 43 -8.28 1.17 -10.17
CA LYS A 43 -8.82 2.27 -9.36
C LYS A 43 -8.06 2.42 -8.05
N ARG A 44 -7.69 1.31 -7.40
CA ARG A 44 -6.85 1.32 -6.20
C ARG A 44 -5.46 1.86 -6.49
N LEU A 45 -4.82 1.36 -7.53
CA LEU A 45 -3.51 1.85 -7.97
C LEU A 45 -3.55 3.34 -8.28
N ALA A 46 -4.57 3.82 -9.00
CA ALA A 46 -4.74 5.24 -9.28
C ALA A 46 -4.92 6.08 -8.00
N THR A 47 -5.66 5.55 -7.02
CA THR A 47 -5.85 6.18 -5.70
C THR A 47 -4.53 6.27 -4.94
N LEU A 48 -3.76 5.17 -4.88
CA LEU A 48 -2.45 5.12 -4.25
C LEU A 48 -1.45 6.08 -4.91
N GLN A 49 -1.42 6.14 -6.23
CA GLN A 49 -0.61 7.09 -6.98
C GLN A 49 -0.98 8.55 -6.71
N ALA A 50 -2.28 8.83 -6.51
CA ALA A 50 -2.74 10.17 -6.18
C ALA A 50 -2.29 10.56 -4.76
N ILE A 51 -2.50 9.70 -3.76
CA ILE A 51 -2.13 10.00 -2.37
C ILE A 51 -0.59 10.00 -2.17
N ALA A 52 0.17 9.25 -2.96
CA ALA A 52 1.64 9.21 -2.88
C ALA A 52 2.30 10.57 -3.18
N ARG A 53 1.57 11.49 -3.83
CA ARG A 53 2.04 12.86 -4.10
C ARG A 53 1.96 13.76 -2.87
N LEU A 54 1.20 13.37 -1.85
CA LEU A 54 1.06 14.13 -0.63
C LEU A 54 2.38 14.19 0.13
N ARG A 55 2.59 15.31 0.82
CA ARG A 55 3.74 15.53 1.70
C ARG A 55 3.34 15.82 3.14
N ASN A 56 2.08 16.20 3.34
CA ASN A 56 1.55 16.57 4.64
C ASN A 56 1.04 15.31 5.38
N PRO A 57 1.55 15.02 6.59
CA PRO A 57 1.12 13.85 7.36
C PRO A 57 -0.37 13.83 7.72
N GLN A 58 -0.95 14.98 8.06
CA GLN A 58 -2.36 15.05 8.43
C GLN A 58 -3.25 14.79 7.22
N GLU A 59 -2.86 15.30 6.05
CA GLU A 59 -3.58 15.05 4.80
C GLU A 59 -3.46 13.59 4.37
N MET A 60 -2.26 12.99 4.47
CA MET A 60 -2.04 11.57 4.22
C MET A 60 -2.93 10.71 5.10
N ALA A 61 -2.94 10.96 6.42
CA ALA A 61 -3.77 10.22 7.36
C ALA A 61 -5.26 10.33 7.00
N ARG A 62 -5.74 11.54 6.71
CA ARG A 62 -7.14 11.76 6.30
C ARG A 62 -7.52 11.02 5.02
N GLN A 63 -6.63 10.94 4.03
CA GLN A 63 -6.92 10.21 2.81
C GLN A 63 -6.96 8.70 3.06
N LEU A 64 -6.03 8.18 3.87
CA LEU A 64 -6.04 6.77 4.26
C LEU A 64 -7.33 6.42 5.01
N THR A 65 -7.80 7.20 5.98
CA THR A 65 -9.07 6.89 6.68
C THR A 65 -10.29 6.95 5.74
N ARG A 66 -10.27 7.79 4.70
CA ARG A 66 -11.39 7.90 3.75
C ARG A 66 -11.49 6.71 2.80
N MET A 67 -10.41 5.96 2.63
CA MET A 67 -10.43 4.75 1.82
C MET A 67 -11.20 3.68 2.59
N SER A 68 -12.36 3.30 2.08
CA SER A 68 -13.21 2.25 2.67
C SER A 68 -12.50 0.91 2.82
N ASP A 69 -11.42 0.72 2.08
CA ASP A 69 -10.61 -0.49 2.09
C ASP A 69 -9.18 -0.26 2.58
N ALA A 70 -8.83 0.90 3.14
CA ALA A 70 -7.47 1.29 3.50
C ALA A 70 -6.62 0.16 4.14
N PRO A 71 -5.32 0.10 3.82
CA PRO A 71 -4.41 -0.81 4.50
C PRO A 71 -4.23 -0.37 5.96
N ASP A 72 -4.23 -1.34 6.86
CA ASP A 72 -3.94 -1.14 8.29
C ASP A 72 -2.44 -0.96 8.51
N VAL A 73 -1.63 -1.61 7.67
CA VAL A 73 -0.17 -1.53 7.68
C VAL A 73 0.36 -1.37 6.25
N LEU A 74 1.29 -0.45 6.05
CA LEU A 74 2.08 -0.33 4.83
C LEU A 74 3.50 -0.81 5.12
N ILE A 75 4.02 -1.70 4.30
CA ILE A 75 5.41 -2.16 4.35
C ILE A 75 6.04 -1.84 3.01
N LEU A 76 6.87 -0.81 3.01
CA LEU A 76 7.38 -0.16 1.80
C LEU A 76 8.90 -0.19 1.79
N HIS A 77 9.51 -0.34 0.63
CA HIS A 77 10.94 -0.15 0.45
C HIS A 77 11.32 1.30 0.78
N ASP A 78 12.34 1.50 1.62
CA ASP A 78 12.79 2.83 2.04
C ASP A 78 14.10 3.18 1.32
N ASP A 79 14.03 4.15 0.39
CA ASP A 79 15.22 4.69 -0.29
C ASP A 79 15.82 5.93 0.42
N GLY A 80 15.26 6.28 1.58
CA GLY A 80 15.57 7.46 2.39
C GLY A 80 14.61 8.62 2.12
N ALA A 81 14.44 9.02 0.85
CA ALA A 81 13.61 10.18 0.49
C ALA A 81 12.17 9.80 0.13
N ARG A 82 11.98 8.56 -0.31
CA ARG A 82 10.74 7.96 -0.75
C ARG A 82 10.55 6.60 -0.10
N LEU A 83 9.27 6.27 0.07
CA LEU A 83 8.82 4.94 0.40
C LEU A 83 8.16 4.35 -0.84
N ILE A 84 8.65 3.21 -1.28
CA ILE A 84 8.37 2.63 -2.58
C ILE A 84 7.52 1.38 -2.42
N PHE A 85 6.46 1.31 -3.23
CA PHE A 85 5.69 0.11 -3.50
C PHE A 85 5.73 -0.16 -5.00
N GLN A 86 6.08 -1.37 -5.39
CA GLN A 86 6.08 -1.82 -6.77
C GLN A 86 4.96 -2.82 -7.02
N THR A 87 4.30 -2.65 -8.16
CA THR A 87 3.28 -3.57 -8.63
C THR A 87 3.38 -3.70 -10.14
N SER A 88 2.80 -4.73 -10.73
CA SER A 88 2.77 -4.91 -12.17
C SER A 88 1.45 -5.53 -12.64
N SER A 89 1.11 -5.17 -13.86
CA SER A 89 -0.14 -5.55 -14.52
C SER A 89 0.21 -6.21 -15.83
N TYR A 90 -0.38 -7.35 -16.12
CA TYR A 90 -0.14 -8.06 -17.38
C TYR A 90 -0.91 -7.39 -18.51
N LEU A 91 -0.20 -7.02 -19.58
CA LEU A 91 -0.76 -6.41 -20.79
C LEU A 91 -0.87 -7.48 -21.88
N PRO A 92 -2.08 -8.02 -22.17
CA PRO A 92 -2.24 -9.12 -23.12
C PRO A 92 -1.83 -8.75 -24.55
N ARG A 93 -2.01 -7.48 -24.93
CA ARG A 93 -1.70 -6.99 -26.29
C ARG A 93 -0.20 -6.98 -26.59
N SER A 94 0.65 -6.79 -25.59
CA SER A 94 2.11 -6.74 -25.74
C SER A 94 2.83 -7.92 -25.10
N ASN A 95 2.12 -8.81 -24.40
CA ASN A 95 2.68 -9.93 -23.63
C ASN A 95 3.78 -9.48 -22.66
N THR A 96 3.51 -8.41 -21.91
CA THR A 96 4.45 -7.82 -20.94
C THR A 96 3.76 -7.50 -19.63
N SER A 97 4.49 -7.61 -18.52
CA SER A 97 4.04 -7.16 -17.19
C SER A 97 4.90 -6.00 -16.70
N PRO A 98 4.72 -4.77 -17.21
CA PRO A 98 5.58 -3.67 -16.82
C PRO A 98 5.39 -3.31 -15.35
N VAL A 99 6.50 -3.07 -14.66
CA VAL A 99 6.52 -2.59 -13.28
C VAL A 99 5.96 -1.17 -13.22
N ARG A 100 5.20 -0.90 -12.17
CA ARG A 100 4.63 0.38 -11.77
C ARG A 100 5.13 0.66 -10.37
N THR A 101 5.60 1.88 -10.17
CA THR A 101 6.16 2.33 -8.91
C THR A 101 5.24 3.37 -8.30
N VAL A 102 4.79 3.14 -7.07
CA VAL A 102 4.14 4.12 -6.23
C VAL A 102 5.18 4.62 -5.22
N ALA A 103 5.54 5.89 -5.30
CA ALA A 103 6.62 6.48 -4.52
C ALA A 103 6.10 7.57 -3.58
N PHE A 104 5.81 7.20 -2.35
CA PHE A 104 5.33 8.11 -1.32
C PHE A 104 6.47 8.98 -0.80
N HIS A 105 6.20 10.23 -0.44
CA HIS A 105 7.17 11.04 0.29
C HIS A 105 7.33 10.55 1.72
N THR A 106 8.55 10.33 2.19
CA THR A 106 8.80 9.91 3.58
C THR A 106 8.21 10.91 4.58
N SER A 107 8.22 12.21 4.25
CA SER A 107 7.62 13.27 5.07
C SER A 107 6.11 13.15 5.24
N ALA A 108 5.40 12.42 4.37
CA ALA A 108 3.97 12.20 4.50
C ALA A 108 3.61 11.25 5.67
N PHE A 109 4.61 10.59 6.26
CA PHE A 109 4.44 9.67 7.39
C PHE A 109 5.15 10.15 8.66
N THR A 110 5.70 11.36 8.67
CA THR A 110 6.36 11.93 9.86
C THR A 110 5.35 12.67 10.72
N GLY A 111 4.83 12.06 11.78
CA GLY A 111 3.93 12.77 12.69
C GLY A 111 3.21 11.84 13.67
N PRO A 112 2.42 12.41 14.60
CA PRO A 112 1.75 11.63 15.65
C PRO A 112 0.69 10.67 15.10
N CYS A 113 0.19 10.92 13.89
CA CYS A 113 -0.77 10.07 13.20
C CYS A 113 -0.19 8.78 12.61
N PHE A 114 1.11 8.56 12.72
CA PHE A 114 1.75 7.35 12.22
C PHE A 114 2.69 6.73 13.25
N VAL A 115 2.73 5.41 13.28
CA VAL A 115 3.90 4.66 13.77
C VAL A 115 4.74 4.32 12.56
N THR A 116 6.04 4.51 12.65
CA THR A 116 6.98 4.07 11.61
C THR A 116 8.17 3.38 12.24
N VAL A 117 8.40 2.13 11.84
CA VAL A 117 9.57 1.34 12.21
C VAL A 117 10.34 1.05 10.94
N ARG A 118 11.66 1.27 10.96
CA ARG A 118 12.55 0.96 9.83
C ARG A 118 13.37 -0.27 10.13
N ALA A 119 13.43 -1.21 9.21
CA ALA A 119 14.20 -2.44 9.33
C ALA A 119 14.61 -2.95 7.94
N GLY A 120 15.89 -3.30 7.77
CA GLY A 120 16.35 -4.01 6.57
C GLY A 120 16.09 -3.32 5.23
N GLY A 121 16.05 -1.98 5.19
CA GLY A 121 15.71 -1.23 3.96
C GLY A 121 14.21 -1.08 3.70
N TYR A 122 13.36 -1.38 4.68
CA TYR A 122 11.92 -1.19 4.62
C TYR A 122 11.45 -0.27 5.74
N ALA A 123 10.32 0.40 5.49
CA ALA A 123 9.52 1.10 6.50
C ALA A 123 8.20 0.37 6.71
N VAL A 124 7.93 -0.03 7.95
CA VAL A 124 6.65 -0.55 8.43
C VAL A 124 5.88 0.61 9.05
N ILE A 125 4.72 0.93 8.49
CA ILE A 125 3.93 2.10 8.82
C ILE A 125 2.52 1.69 9.22
N ALA A 126 2.06 2.15 10.38
CA ALA A 126 0.67 1.98 10.82
C ALA A 126 0.03 3.36 11.05
N PRO A 127 -1.08 3.68 10.35
CA PRO A 127 -1.90 4.85 10.69
C PRO A 127 -2.48 4.72 12.10
N LYS A 128 -2.49 5.83 12.85
CA LYS A 128 -3.06 5.92 14.21
C LYS A 128 -4.29 6.81 14.29
N CYS A 129 -4.33 7.83 13.44
CA CYS A 129 -5.44 8.76 13.41
C CYS A 129 -6.54 8.16 12.52
N SER A 130 -7.67 7.86 13.13
CA SER A 130 -8.94 7.55 12.46
C SER A 130 -9.75 8.82 12.26
#